data_AF-A0A2V6PK05-F1
#
_entry.id   AF-A0A2V6PK05-F1
#
_cell.length_a   1.000
_cell.length_b   1.000
_cell.length_c   1.000
_cell.angle_alpha   90.00
_cell.angle_beta   90.00
_cell.angle_gamma   90.00
#
_symmetry.space_group_name_H-M   'P 1'
#
loop_
_entity.id
_entity.type
_entity.pdbx_description
1 polymer ?
#
loop_
_entity_poly.entity_id
_entity_poly.type
_entity_poly.pdbx_seq_one_letter_code
_entity_poly.pdbx_strand_id
1 'polypeptide(L)' 'MRDPLIDAVRAFVDQEVNPVALSLEHADEYPHRLVARMRELGLFGCLVPRAYGGLGLSVRVYAGIIEE' A
#
# COMPACT_ATOMS: atom_id res chain seq x y z
N MET A 1 1.33 -9.66 -18.05
CA MET A 1 0.24 -8.85 -17.47
C MET A 1 0.66 -8.46 -16.06
N ARG A 2 0.50 -7.20 -15.68
CA ARG A 2 0.85 -6.72 -14.34
C ARG A 2 -0.12 -7.31 -13.31
N ASP A 3 0.32 -7.50 -12.07
CA ASP A 3 -0.54 -8.07 -11.02
C ASP A 3 -1.65 -7.04 -10.68
N PRO A 4 -2.93 -7.44 -10.66
CA PRO A 4 -4.03 -6.52 -10.36
C PRO A 4 -3.90 -5.78 -9.03
N LEU A 5 -3.19 -6.36 -8.05
CA LEU A 5 -2.92 -5.71 -6.78
C LEU A 5 -2.01 -4.49 -6.95
N ILE A 6 -1.04 -4.56 -7.87
CA ILE A 6 -0.15 -3.42 -8.13
C ILE A 6 -0.94 -2.29 -8.79
N ASP A 7 -1.86 -2.60 -9.71
CA ASP A 7 -2.73 -1.58 -10.31
C ASP A 7 -3.69 -0.95 -9.28
N ALA A 8 -4.16 -1.73 -8.31
CA ALA A 8 -4.96 -1.20 -7.21
C ALA A 8 -4.16 -0.28 -6.27
N VAL A 9 -2.90 -0.62 -6.00
CA VAL A 9 -2.01 0.23 -5.19
C VAL A 9 -1.67 1.52 -5.92
N ARG A 10 -1.39 1.46 -7.23
CA ARG A 10 -1.21 2.66 -8.07
C ARG A 10 -2.38 3.62 -7.93
N ALA A 11 -3.61 3.11 -8.08
CA ALA A 11 -4.80 3.93 -7.96
C ALA A 11 -4.95 4.54 -6.56
N PHE A 12 -4.63 3.79 -5.50
CA PHE A 12 -4.60 4.31 -4.12
C PHE A 12 -3.57 5.43 -3.96
N VAL A 13 -2.35 5.25 -4.47
CA VAL A 13 -1.29 6.27 -4.41
C VAL A 13 -1.73 7.54 -5.15
N ASP A 14 -2.22 7.41 -6.37
CA ASP A 14 -2.65 8.54 -7.20
C ASP A 14 -3.83 9.31 -6.61
N GLN A 15 -4.82 8.59 -6.06
CA GLN A 15 -6.10 9.19 -5.64
C GLN A 15 -6.11 9.61 -4.17
N GLU A 16 -5.39 8.89 -3.30
CA GLU A 16 -5.48 9.09 -1.85
C GLU A 16 -4.17 9.63 -1.25
N VAL A 17 -3.00 9.23 -1.75
CA VAL A 17 -1.69 9.59 -1.15
C VAL A 17 -1.14 10.89 -1.74
N ASN A 18 -0.95 10.93 -3.06
CA ASN A 18 -0.34 12.05 -3.78
C ASN A 18 -0.98 13.42 -3.48
N PRO A 19 -2.33 13.55 -3.37
CA PRO A 19 -2.96 14.84 -3.10
C PRO A 19 -2.64 15.44 -1.72
N VAL A 20 -2.24 14.62 -0.74
CA VAL A 20 -2.07 15.05 0.66
C VAL A 20 -0.64 14.91 1.18
N ALA A 21 0.24 14.21 0.45
CA ALA A 21 1.59 13.88 0.90
C ALA A 21 2.40 15.12 1.34
N LEU A 22 2.47 16.16 0.50
CA LEU A 22 3.25 17.36 0.79
C LEU A 22 2.70 18.15 1.99
N SER A 23 1.37 18.20 2.14
CA SER A 23 0.73 18.88 3.27
C SER A 23 1.03 18.19 4.59
N LEU A 24 0.98 16.85 4.61
CA LEU A 24 1.28 16.05 5.80
C LEU A 24 2.76 16.15 6.18
N GLU A 25 3.66 16.12 5.18
CA GLU A 25 5.10 16.32 5.39
C GLU A 25 5.40 17.69 6.00
N HIS A 26 4.86 18.77 5.42
CA HIS A 26 5.06 20.12 5.96
C HIS A 26 4.48 20.31 7.37
N ALA A 27 3.41 19.59 7.70
CA ALA A 27 2.76 19.66 9.00
C ALA A 27 3.41 18.74 10.06
N ASP A 28 4.38 17.89 9.67
CA ASP A 28 4.93 16.81 10.50
C ASP A 28 3.84 15.90 11.09
N GLU A 29 2.79 15.63 10.30
CA GLU A 29 1.60 14.90 10.75
C GLU A 29 1.65 13.43 10.30
N TYR A 30 1.38 12.53 11.25
CA TYR A 30 1.28 11.11 10.94
C TYR A 30 0.02 10.79 10.12
N PRO A 31 0.14 10.09 8.97
CA PRO A 31 -0.97 9.89 8.03
C PRO A 31 -1.93 8.77 8.48
N HIS A 32 -2.61 8.96 9.62
CA HIS A 32 -3.48 7.95 10.24
C HIS A 32 -4.50 7.34 9.28
N ARG A 33 -5.14 8.18 8.45
CA ARG A 33 -6.14 7.74 7.48
C ARG A 33 -5.54 6.85 6.39
N LEU A 34 -4.39 7.24 5.82
CA LEU A 34 -3.72 6.46 4.78
C LEU A 34 -3.22 5.13 5.34
N VAL A 35 -2.67 5.12 6.54
CA VAL A 35 -2.21 3.88 7.20
C VAL A 35 -3.38 2.94 7.48
N ALA A 36 -4.52 3.46 7.94
CA ALA A 36 -5.74 2.67 8.09
C ALA A 36 -6.19 2.05 6.75
N ARG A 37 -6.11 2.84 5.66
CA ARG A 37 -6.42 2.37 4.31
C ARG A 37 -5.46 1.29 3.82
N MET A 38 -4.15 1.46 4.03
CA MET A 38 -3.14 0.45 3.71
C MET A 38 -3.37 -0.87 4.46
N ARG A 39 -3.87 -0.80 5.71
CA ARG A 39 -4.26 -1.97 6.49
C ARG A 39 -5.45 -2.70 5.88
N GLU A 40 -6.48 -1.98 5.42
CA GLU A 40 -7.63 -2.58 4.73
C GLU A 40 -7.22 -3.28 3.43
N LEU A 41 -6.25 -2.72 2.72
CA LEU A 41 -5.65 -3.32 1.52
C LEU A 41 -4.71 -4.51 1.82
N GLY A 42 -4.38 -4.75 3.09
CA GLY A 42 -3.52 -5.85 3.52
C GLY A 42 -2.02 -5.63 3.27
N LEU A 43 -1.58 -4.39 3.00
CA LEU A 43 -0.22 -4.10 2.53
C LEU A 43 0.87 -4.40 3.59
N PHE A 44 0.51 -4.42 4.88
CA PHE A 44 1.42 -4.78 5.96
C PHE A 44 1.67 -6.30 6.09
N GLY A 45 0.85 -7.12 5.43
CA GLY A 45 0.92 -8.58 5.47
C GLY A 45 1.30 -9.22 4.13
N CYS A 46 1.86 -8.45 3.20
CA CYS A 46 2.09 -8.87 1.81
C CYS A 46 2.82 -10.22 1.69
N LEU A 47 3.93 -10.41 2.40
CA LEU A 47 4.73 -11.63 2.32
C LEU A 47 4.35 -12.70 3.35
N VAL A 48 3.51 -12.34 4.33
CA VAL A 48 3.10 -13.26 5.40
C VAL A 48 2.23 -14.37 4.80
N PRO A 49 2.47 -15.66 5.12
CA PRO A 49 1.64 -16.75 4.61
C PRO A 49 0.17 -16.58 4.99
N ARG A 50 -0.74 -17.04 4.11
CA ARG A 50 -2.19 -16.97 4.33
C ARG A 50 -2.65 -17.69 5.60
N ALA A 51 -1.95 -18.75 6.00
CA ALA A 51 -2.21 -19.48 7.25
C ALA A 51 -2.10 -18.60 8.51
N TYR A 52 -1.39 -17.47 8.42
CA TYR A 52 -1.24 -16.49 9.50
C TYR A 52 -2.00 -15.19 9.23
N GLY A 53 -2.92 -15.17 8.26
CA GLY A 53 -3.72 -13.99 7.91
C GLY A 53 -3.05 -13.00 6.96
N GLY A 54 -1.93 -13.35 6.33
CA GLY A 54 -1.27 -12.53 5.31
C GLY A 54 -1.76 -12.78 3.88
N LEU A 55 -1.18 -12.08 2.91
CA LEU A 55 -1.53 -12.19 1.49
C LEU A 55 -0.76 -13.29 0.76
N GLY A 56 0.38 -13.75 1.31
CA GLY A 56 1.22 -14.80 0.72
C GLY A 56 1.73 -14.46 -0.68
N LEU A 57 2.05 -13.19 -0.93
CA LEU A 57 2.51 -12.71 -2.23
C LEU A 57 3.95 -13.14 -2.51
N SER A 58 4.29 -13.22 -3.79
CA SER A 58 5.67 -13.37 -4.21
C SER A 58 6.45 -12.08 -3.98
N VAL A 59 7.78 -12.20 -3.79
CA VAL A 59 8.68 -11.05 -3.66
C VAL A 59 8.60 -10.11 -4.87
N ARG A 60 8.37 -10.66 -6.08
CA ARG A 60 8.21 -9.85 -7.30
C ARG A 60 6.99 -8.93 -7.21
N VAL A 61 5.86 -9.44 -6.74
CA VAL A 61 4.63 -8.63 -6.59
C VAL A 61 4.80 -7.63 -5.46
N TYR A 62 5.39 -8.03 -4.33
CA TYR A 62 5.69 -7.11 -3.25
C TYR A 62 6.61 -5.96 -3.68
N ALA A 63 7.68 -6.24 -4.44
CA ALA A 63 8.55 -5.20 -4.98
C ALA A 63 7.78 -4.24 -5.89
N GLY A 64 6.87 -4.76 -6.72
CA GLY A 64 6.01 -3.92 -7.55
C GLY A 64 5.04 -3.05 -6.74
N ILE A 65 4.55 -3.51 -5.58
CA ILE A 65 3.73 -2.70 -4.67
C ILE A 65 4.53 -1.56 -4.04
N ILE A 66 5.81 -1.79 -3.70
CA ILE A 66 6.69 -0.79 -3.09
C ILE A 66 7.18 0.26 -4.12
N GLU A 67 7.22 -0.11 -5.40
CA GLU A 67 7.56 0.80 -6.51
C GLU A 67 6.48 1.87 -6.74
N GLU A 68 5.22 1.55 -6.45
CA GLU A 68 4.08 2.47 -6.55
C GLU A 68 4.02 3.46 -5.39
#